data_AF-A0A848UTI1-F1
#
_entry.id   AF-A0A848UTI1-F1
#
_cell.length_a   1.000
_cell.length_b   1.000
_cell.length_c   1.000
_cell.angle_alpha   90.00
_cell.angle_beta   90.00
_cell.angle_gamma   90.00
#
_symmetry.space_group_name_H-M   'P 1'
#
loop_
_entity.id
_entity.type
_entity.pdbx_description
1 polymer ?
#
loop_
_entity_poly.entity_id
_entity_poly.type
_entity_poly.pdbx_seq_one_letter_code
_entity_poly.pdbx_strand_id
1 'polypeptide(L)'
;TYDYGIGENISLGLSTTYVLGVEEKLNADFTDRFDLRARFNANIGNVLNIDDNFDLYPGLSFGLKNFGGHLGARYFFTSGFGLFTELSAPLAKYDSDTLTAAEDLNNQFMISIGASFNL
;
A
#
# COMPACT_ATOMS: atom_id res chain seq x y z
N THR A 1 -4.54 -1.04 -5.99
CA THR A 1 -5.12 -1.66 -4.78
C THR A 1 -6.62 -1.68 -4.94
N TYR A 2 -7.34 -2.40 -4.10
CA TYR A 2 -8.80 -2.33 -4.02
C TYR A 2 -9.19 -2.20 -2.55
N ASP A 3 -9.88 -1.13 -2.18
CA ASP A 3 -10.23 -0.81 -0.80
C ASP A 3 -11.75 -0.57 -0.74
N TYR A 4 -12.44 -1.30 0.15
CA TYR A 4 -13.89 -1.28 0.32
C TYR A 4 -14.27 -0.69 1.68
N GLY A 5 -15.15 0.30 1.69
CA GLY A 5 -15.64 0.97 2.91
C GLY A 5 -16.54 0.05 3.72
N ILE A 6 -16.20 -0.19 4.99
CA ILE A 6 -16.99 -1.00 5.93
C ILE A 6 -17.63 -0.16 7.05
N GLY A 7 -17.45 1.16 7.01
CA GLY A 7 -18.02 2.15 7.92
C GLY A 7 -17.76 3.56 7.41
N GLU A 8 -18.07 4.57 8.22
CA GLU A 8 -17.93 5.98 7.82
C GLU A 8 -16.47 6.37 7.54
N ASN A 9 -15.53 5.80 8.29
CA ASN A 9 -14.11 6.19 8.25
C ASN A 9 -13.17 4.98 8.15
N ILE A 10 -13.69 3.79 7.87
CA ILE A 10 -12.88 2.56 7.84
C ILE A 10 -13.07 1.85 6.50
N SER A 11 -11.97 1.41 5.92
CA SER A 11 -11.99 0.51 4.77
C SER A 11 -11.05 -0.68 4.96
N LEU A 12 -11.43 -1.80 4.33
CA LEU A 12 -10.60 -2.98 4.20
C LEU A 12 -10.24 -3.18 2.74
N GLY A 13 -9.03 -3.61 2.45
CA GLY A 13 -8.59 -3.74 1.08
C GLY A 13 -7.60 -4.86 0.83
N LEU A 14 -7.30 -5.03 -0.45
CA LEU A 14 -6.27 -5.92 -0.97
C LEU A 14 -5.34 -5.13 -1.90
N SER A 15 -4.05 -5.39 -1.81
CA SER A 15 -3.06 -4.92 -2.78
C SER A 15 -2.14 -6.03 -3.20
N THR A 16 -1.68 -5.96 -4.44
CA THR A 16 -0.62 -6.82 -4.96
C THR A 16 0.49 -5.95 -5.52
N THR A 17 1.72 -6.43 -5.38
CA THR A 17 2.90 -5.80 -5.95
C THR A 17 3.73 -6.84 -6.68
N TYR A 18 4.37 -6.42 -7.77
CA TYR A 18 5.32 -7.23 -8.51
C TYR A 18 6.52 -6.37 -8.91
N VAL A 19 7.69 -6.72 -8.39
CA VAL A 19 8.92 -5.96 -8.64
C VAL A 19 9.43 -6.26 -10.05
N LEU A 20 9.66 -5.22 -10.85
CA LEU A 20 10.21 -5.30 -12.21
C LEU A 20 11.67 -4.81 -12.23
N GLY A 21 12.43 -5.21 -13.25
CA GLY A 21 13.80 -4.72 -13.44
C GLY A 21 14.81 -5.21 -12.40
N VAL A 22 14.57 -6.40 -11.82
CA VAL A 22 15.51 -7.01 -10.87
C VAL A 22 16.75 -7.52 -11.60
N GLU A 23 17.94 -7.18 -11.11
CA GLU A 23 19.19 -7.65 -11.71
C GLU A 23 19.34 -9.18 -11.61
N GLU A 24 19.80 -9.83 -12.69
CA GLU A 24 19.98 -11.29 -12.74
C GLU A 24 20.89 -11.82 -11.63
N LYS A 25 21.89 -11.03 -11.20
CA LYS A 25 22.82 -11.38 -10.12
C LYS A 25 22.13 -11.63 -8.76
N LEU A 26 20.91 -11.10 -8.57
CA LEU A 26 20.13 -11.29 -7.35
C LEU A 26 19.43 -12.66 -7.32
N ASN A 27 19.35 -13.36 -8.46
CA ASN A 27 18.68 -14.65 -8.60
C ASN A 27 17.30 -14.70 -7.92
N ALA A 28 16.54 -13.60 -8.04
CA ALA A 28 15.26 -13.43 -7.37
C ALA A 28 14.15 -14.19 -8.11
N ASP A 29 13.51 -15.11 -7.40
CA ASP A 29 12.44 -15.92 -7.95
C ASP A 29 11.13 -15.12 -8.01
N PHE A 30 10.13 -15.69 -8.69
CA PHE A 30 8.79 -15.08 -8.76
C PHE A 30 8.23 -14.73 -7.38
N THR A 31 8.43 -15.63 -6.40
CA THR A 31 7.95 -15.48 -5.02
C THR A 31 8.65 -14.38 -4.24
N ASP A 32 9.86 -13.97 -4.63
CA ASP A 32 10.57 -12.86 -3.99
C ASP A 32 10.08 -11.51 -4.50
N ARG A 33 9.66 -11.50 -5.78
CA ARG A 33 9.21 -10.31 -6.50
C ARG A 33 7.73 -10.02 -6.29
N PHE A 34 6.92 -11.04 -6.07
CA PHE A 34 5.49 -10.93 -5.85
C PHE A 34 5.15 -10.78 -4.37
N ASP A 35 4.19 -9.91 -4.06
CA ASP A 35 3.61 -9.79 -2.72
C ASP A 35 2.11 -9.48 -2.81
N LEU A 36 1.35 -10.01 -1.85
CA LEU A 36 -0.08 -9.82 -1.68
C LEU A 36 -0.30 -9.31 -0.26
N ARG A 37 -1.06 -8.22 -0.11
CA ARG A 37 -1.30 -7.59 1.17
C ARG A 37 -2.78 -7.39 1.43
N ALA A 38 -3.22 -7.75 2.62
CA ALA A 38 -4.47 -7.27 3.17
C ALA A 38 -4.25 -5.90 3.82
N ARG A 39 -5.23 -5.01 3.72
CA ARG A 39 -5.10 -3.61 4.11
C ARG A 39 -6.25 -3.22 5.03
N PHE A 40 -5.91 -2.43 6.03
CA PHE A 40 -6.86 -1.72 6.87
C PHE A 40 -6.54 -0.24 6.78
N ASN A 41 -7.53 0.60 6.44
CA ASN A 41 -7.33 2.04 6.36
C ASN A 41 -8.32 2.77 7.26
N ALA A 42 -7.84 3.81 7.94
CA ALA A 42 -8.67 4.79 8.62
C ALA A 42 -8.70 6.07 7.77
N ASN A 43 -9.83 6.35 7.13
CA ASN A 43 -10.04 7.53 6.30
C ASN A 43 -10.40 8.72 7.20
N ILE A 44 -9.50 9.70 7.30
CA ILE A 44 -9.64 10.84 8.22
C ILE A 44 -9.86 12.16 7.48
N GLY A 45 -10.16 12.16 6.18
CA GLY A 45 -10.55 13.36 5.42
C GLY A 45 -11.61 14.21 6.12
N ASN A 46 -12.69 13.56 6.60
CA ASN A 46 -13.78 14.22 7.33
C ASN A 46 -13.33 14.90 8.64
N VAL A 47 -12.28 14.40 9.31
CA VAL A 47 -11.77 14.96 10.57
C VAL A 47 -10.86 16.17 10.29
N LEU A 48 -10.08 16.10 9.22
CA LEU A 48 -9.21 17.20 8.80
C LEU A 48 -10.02 18.38 8.23
N ASN A 49 -11.19 18.10 7.65
CA ASN A 49 -12.14 19.09 7.13
C ASN A 49 -11.47 20.11 6.18
N ILE A 50 -10.60 19.62 5.28
CA ILE A 50 -9.87 20.43 4.31
C ILE A 50 -10.71 20.65 3.05
N ASP A 51 -11.21 19.57 2.44
CA ASP A 51 -12.07 19.55 1.25
C ASP A 51 -12.80 18.21 1.19
N ASP A 52 -14.05 18.18 0.73
CA ASP A 52 -14.86 16.95 0.63
C ASP A 52 -14.27 15.93 -0.35
N ASN A 53 -13.45 16.39 -1.30
CA ASN A 53 -12.80 15.56 -2.30
C ASN A 53 -11.43 15.05 -1.85
N PHE A 54 -10.91 15.56 -0.72
CA PHE A 54 -9.61 15.19 -0.18
C PHE A 54 -9.75 14.19 0.97
N ASP A 55 -8.95 13.15 0.93
CA ASP A 55 -8.89 12.16 2.00
C ASP A 55 -7.43 11.81 2.32
N LEU A 56 -7.09 11.90 3.60
CA LEU A 56 -5.84 11.39 4.15
C LEU A 56 -6.17 10.11 4.90
N TYR A 57 -5.46 9.03 4.63
CA TYR A 57 -5.74 7.73 5.20
C TYR A 57 -4.44 7.04 5.68
N PRO A 58 -4.16 7.07 6.99
CA PRO A 58 -3.23 6.09 7.57
C PRO A 58 -3.83 4.68 7.51
N GLY A 59 -2.97 3.69 7.38
CA GLY A 59 -3.38 2.30 7.36
C GLY A 59 -2.29 1.33 7.75
N LEU A 60 -2.73 0.09 7.94
CA LEU A 60 -1.89 -1.07 8.19
C LEU A 60 -1.99 -2.02 7.00
N SER A 61 -0.87 -2.63 6.66
CA SER A 61 -0.74 -3.60 5.58
C SER A 61 -0.18 -4.91 6.13
N PHE A 62 -0.89 -6.00 5.89
CA PHE A 62 -0.51 -7.36 6.26
C PHE A 62 -0.14 -8.08 4.97
N GLY A 63 1.14 -8.02 4.59
CA GLY A 63 1.68 -8.66 3.40
C GLY A 63 2.05 -10.12 3.64
N LEU A 64 2.45 -10.84 2.59
CA LEU A 64 3.04 -12.17 2.75
C LEU A 64 4.48 -12.09 3.27
N LYS A 65 5.13 -10.94 3.11
CA LYS A 65 6.55 -10.71 3.44
C LYS A 65 6.77 -9.91 4.73
N ASN A 66 5.85 -9.01 5.07
CA ASN A 66 5.95 -8.15 6.25
C ASN A 66 4.59 -7.68 6.74
N PHE A 67 4.59 -7.27 8.00
CA PHE A 67 3.63 -6.32 8.54
C PHE A 67 4.16 -4.90 8.35
N GLY A 68 3.38 -4.04 7.72
CA GLY A 68 3.75 -2.66 7.40
C GLY A 68 2.67 -1.67 7.75
N GLY A 69 3.05 -0.40 7.75
CA GLY A 69 2.15 0.74 7.80
C GLY A 69 2.22 1.52 6.49
N HIS A 70 1.15 2.22 6.17
CA HIS A 70 1.14 3.16 5.07
C HIS A 70 0.37 4.43 5.43
N LEU A 71 0.73 5.53 4.76
CA LEU A 71 0.04 6.80 4.83
C LEU A 71 -0.24 7.25 3.40
N GLY A 72 -1.51 7.23 3.03
CA GLY A 72 -1.95 7.66 1.72
C GLY A 72 -2.73 8.96 1.78
N ALA A 73 -2.67 9.69 0.67
CA ALA A 73 -3.48 10.85 0.41
C ALA A 73 -4.11 10.69 -0.97
N ARG A 74 -5.40 11.01 -1.10
CA ARG A 74 -6.12 10.99 -2.38
C ARG A 74 -6.97 12.23 -2.56
N TYR A 75 -7.10 12.64 -3.81
CA TYR A 75 -7.95 13.75 -4.22
C TYR A 75 -8.80 13.31 -5.41
N PHE A 76 -10.13 13.43 -5.28
CA PHE A 76 -11.07 13.10 -6.34
C PHE A 76 -11.45 14.35 -7.15
N PHE A 77 -11.13 14.36 -8.44
CA PHE A 77 -11.54 15.46 -9.33
C PHE A 77 -13.01 15.34 -9.74
N THR A 78 -13.55 14.12 -9.67
CA THR A 78 -14.94 13.79 -9.98
C THR A 78 -15.38 12.66 -9.06
N SER A 79 -16.68 12.35 -9.01
CA SER A 79 -17.21 11.23 -8.23
C SER A 79 -16.62 9.86 -8.59
N GLY A 80 -16.05 9.71 -9.79
CA GLY A 80 -15.51 8.45 -10.30
C GLY A 80 -13.99 8.41 -10.48
N PHE A 81 -13.29 9.56 -10.48
CA PHE A 81 -11.86 9.65 -10.81
C PHE A 81 -11.10 10.59 -9.89
N GLY A 82 -9.94 10.12 -9.43
CA GLY A 82 -9.00 10.86 -8.60
C GLY A 82 -7.56 10.42 -8.80
N LEU A 83 -6.65 11.07 -8.09
CA LEU A 83 -5.27 10.65 -7.94
C LEU A 83 -4.98 10.32 -6.49
N PHE A 84 -4.03 9.42 -6.26
CA PHE A 84 -3.52 9.12 -4.93
C PHE A 84 -2.00 9.09 -4.93
N THR A 85 -1.44 9.35 -3.75
CA THR A 85 -0.05 9.09 -3.42
C THR A 85 -0.02 8.35 -2.08
N GLU A 86 0.97 7.48 -1.91
CA GLU A 86 1.09 6.67 -0.70
C GLU A 86 2.54 6.43 -0.33
N LEU A 87 2.82 6.58 0.96
CA LEU A 87 4.09 6.24 1.58
C LEU A 87 3.89 4.96 2.39
N SER A 88 4.69 3.94 2.15
CA SER A 88 4.55 2.63 2.78
C SER A 88 5.87 2.18 3.36
N ALA A 89 5.85 1.69 4.60
CA ALA A 89 7.04 1.22 5.30
C ALA A 89 6.77 -0.12 6.02
N PRO A 90 7.68 -1.09 5.95
CA PRO A 90 7.59 -2.29 6.77
C PRO A 90 7.87 -1.93 8.24
N LEU A 91 7.04 -2.43 9.15
CA LEU A 91 7.19 -2.27 10.59
C LEU A 91 7.79 -3.53 11.24
N ALA A 92 7.45 -4.71 10.70
CA ALA A 92 8.03 -5.98 11.10
C ALA A 92 8.14 -6.92 9.90
N LYS A 93 9.30 -7.55 9.75
CA LYS A 93 9.54 -8.60 8.74
C LYS A 93 9.15 -9.95 9.36
N TYR A 94 8.60 -10.86 8.55
CA TYR A 94 8.19 -12.17 9.07
C TYR A 94 9.32 -13.19 9.13
N ASP A 95 10.31 -13.04 8.26
CA ASP A 95 11.55 -13.79 8.40
C ASP A 95 12.43 -13.16 9.49
N SER A 96 12.90 -13.99 10.41
CA SER A 96 13.77 -13.61 11.52
C SER A 96 15.27 -13.73 11.17
N ASP A 97 15.60 -14.40 10.07
CA ASP A 97 16.98 -14.57 9.63
C ASP A 97 17.49 -13.35 8.85
N THR A 98 18.78 -13.39 8.51
CA THR A 98 19.37 -12.33 7.67
C THR A 98 18.85 -12.48 6.25
N LEU A 99 17.92 -11.61 5.85
CA LEU A 99 17.37 -11.62 4.50
C LEU A 99 18.46 -11.49 3.44
N THR A 100 18.32 -12.29 2.39
CA THR A 100 19.05 -12.07 1.14
C THR A 100 18.57 -10.79 0.46
N ALA A 101 19.38 -10.28 -0.47
CA ALA A 101 19.01 -9.09 -1.24
C ALA A 101 17.74 -9.31 -2.10
N ALA A 102 17.42 -10.55 -2.48
CA ALA A 102 16.18 -10.89 -3.18
C ALA A 102 14.96 -10.80 -2.25
N GLU A 103 15.07 -11.31 -1.02
CA GLU A 103 13.97 -11.26 -0.05
C GLU A 103 13.70 -9.85 0.49
N ASP A 104 14.68 -8.95 0.41
CA ASP A 104 14.53 -7.57 0.84
C ASP A 104 13.75 -6.70 -0.18
N LEU A 105 13.48 -7.21 -1.40
CA LEU A 105 12.80 -6.46 -2.46
C LEU A 105 11.43 -5.89 -2.03
N ASN A 106 10.66 -6.65 -1.27
CA ASN A 106 9.33 -6.23 -0.78
C ASN A 106 9.37 -5.66 0.66
N ASN A 107 10.56 -5.56 1.26
CA ASN A 107 10.81 -5.13 2.65
C ASN A 107 11.52 -3.76 2.71
N GLN A 108 11.21 -2.88 1.76
CA GLN A 108 11.74 -1.53 1.66
C GLN A 108 10.66 -0.46 1.86
N PHE A 109 11.11 0.77 2.11
CA PHE A 109 10.24 1.93 2.01
C PHE A 109 9.79 2.13 0.56
N MET A 110 8.50 2.39 0.35
CA MET A 110 7.91 2.54 -0.97
C MET A 110 7.11 3.84 -1.05
N ILE A 111 7.27 4.53 -2.18
CA ILE A 111 6.42 5.64 -2.58
C ILE A 111 5.62 5.17 -3.79
N SER A 112 4.30 5.30 -3.73
CA SER A 112 3.39 4.97 -4.82
C SER A 112 2.62 6.21 -5.24
N ILE A 113 2.44 6.38 -6.55
CA ILE A 113 1.58 7.43 -7.14
C ILE A 113 0.71 6.74 -8.18
N GLY A 114 -0.57 7.06 -8.23
CA GLY A 114 -1.48 6.43 -9.18
C GLY A 114 -2.82 7.13 -9.31
N ALA A 115 -3.66 6.56 -10.18
CA ALA A 115 -5.05 6.95 -10.34
C ALA A 115 -5.96 6.11 -9.45
N SER A 116 -7.02 6.74 -8.95
CA SER A 116 -8.07 6.13 -8.14
C SER A 116 -9.38 6.21 -8.90
N PHE A 117 -10.11 5.10 -8.95
CA PHE A 117 -11.43 5.03 -9.58
C PHE A 117 -12.44 4.56 -8.55
N ASN A 118 -13.55 5.28 -8.44
CA ASN A 118 -14.69 4.87 -7.63
C ASN A 118 -15.69 4.15 -8.56
N LEU A 119 -15.96 2.87 -8.26
CA LEU A 119 -16.74 1.96 -9.11
C LEU A 119 -18.10 1.64 -8.50
#